data_AF-A0A8I1UDG7-F1
#
_entry.id   AF-A0A8I1UDG7-F1
#
_cell.length_a   1.000
_cell.length_b   1.000
_cell.length_c   1.000
_cell.angle_alpha   90.00
_cell.angle_beta   90.00
_cell.angle_gamma   90.00
#
_symmetry.space_group_name_H-M   'P 1'
#
loop_
_entity.id
_entity.type
_entity.pdbx_description
1 polymer ?
#
loop_
_entity_poly.entity_id
_entity_poly.type
_entity_poly.pdbx_seq_one_letter_code
_entity_poly.pdbx_strand_id
1 'polypeptide(L)'
;MKPPPLRALRRGLVLPGLCGLLACTTIDDFRRYSPEQRAQLVCERDTAIRAQDMRLAEWHRLHAQTQAALDRGYLVHRQCRRVATATTEVCETQGNRRVCQTKEGEPRWACEDTPVPLDAALERSKLAAYAENIVRGTQERDQAWQRCFAGVLALSPEAAFSRF
;
A
#
# COMPACT_ATOMS: atom_id res chain seq x y z
N MET A 1 -17.46 -4.31 -17.45
CA MET A 1 -16.96 -3.45 -18.55
C MET A 1 -15.45 -3.52 -18.56
N LYS A 2 -14.90 -3.91 -19.69
CA LYS A 2 -13.48 -4.10 -19.97
C LYS A 2 -12.93 -2.76 -20.52
N PRO A 3 -11.77 -2.26 -20.06
CA PRO A 3 -11.21 -1.02 -20.62
C PRO A 3 -10.76 -1.23 -22.08
N PRO A 4 -10.82 -0.19 -22.94
CA PRO A 4 -10.51 -0.30 -24.35
C PRO A 4 -9.01 -0.57 -24.60
N PRO A 5 -8.66 -1.26 -25.70
CA PRO A 5 -7.27 -1.53 -26.03
C PRO A 5 -6.63 -0.32 -26.73
N LEU A 6 -5.58 0.23 -26.14
CA LEU A 6 -4.67 1.14 -26.84
C LEU A 6 -3.72 0.29 -27.69
N ARG A 7 -3.95 0.24 -29.00
CA ARG A 7 -2.99 -0.33 -29.96
C ARG A 7 -2.01 0.74 -30.43
N ALA A 8 -0.80 0.63 -29.87
CA ALA A 8 0.50 0.58 -30.53
C ALA A 8 0.91 1.69 -31.53
N LEU A 9 1.95 2.41 -31.15
CA LEU A 9 3.02 2.83 -32.07
C LEU A 9 4.40 2.47 -31.47
N ARG A 10 4.93 1.36 -32.01
CA ARG A 10 6.33 0.99 -32.24
C ARG A 10 7.44 1.78 -31.52
N ARG A 11 8.22 1.08 -30.69
CA ARG A 11 9.58 0.61 -31.04
C ARG A 11 10.07 -0.34 -29.94
N GLY A 12 10.63 -1.47 -30.37
CA GLY A 12 11.00 -2.58 -29.50
C GLY A 12 12.06 -2.20 -28.49
N LEU A 13 11.79 -2.55 -27.23
CA LEU A 13 12.81 -2.98 -26.30
C LEU A 13 12.18 -4.17 -25.56
N VAL A 14 12.61 -5.37 -25.93
CA VAL A 14 12.27 -6.59 -25.20
C VAL A 14 13.01 -6.50 -23.87
N LEU A 15 12.33 -6.02 -22.82
CA LEU A 15 12.83 -6.16 -21.45
C LEU A 15 12.31 -7.50 -20.93
N PRO A 16 13.16 -8.53 -20.81
CA PRO A 16 12.72 -9.81 -20.27
C PRO A 16 12.51 -9.65 -18.76
N GLY A 17 11.36 -10.14 -18.28
CA GLY A 17 11.18 -10.66 -16.93
C GLY A 17 11.49 -9.72 -15.77
N LEU A 18 10.53 -8.87 -15.39
CA LEU A 18 10.39 -8.50 -13.98
C LEU A 18 9.48 -9.55 -13.31
N CYS A 19 10.03 -10.75 -13.15
CA CYS A 19 9.46 -11.76 -12.27
C CYS A 19 9.62 -11.21 -10.86
N GLY A 20 8.52 -10.94 -10.16
CA GLY A 20 8.53 -10.49 -8.78
C GLY A 20 9.26 -11.52 -7.93
N LEU A 21 10.52 -11.23 -7.61
CA LEU A 21 11.33 -12.03 -6.72
C LEU A 21 10.68 -11.92 -5.33
N LEU A 22 9.87 -12.91 -4.98
CA LEU A 22 9.95 -13.49 -3.65
C LEU A 22 11.38 -14.05 -3.57
N ALA A 23 12.35 -13.17 -3.32
CA ALA A 23 13.73 -13.56 -3.09
C ALA A 23 13.72 -14.36 -1.79
N CYS A 24 13.60 -15.68 -1.92
CA CYS A 24 13.88 -16.61 -0.85
C CYS A 24 15.38 -16.52 -0.61
N THR A 25 15.82 -15.55 0.19
CA THR A 25 17.19 -15.46 0.70
C THR A 25 17.48 -16.73 1.48
N THR A 26 18.60 -17.35 1.15
CA THR A 26 19.07 -18.60 1.73
C THR A 26 20.18 -18.34 2.75
N ILE A 27 20.55 -19.38 3.51
CA ILE A 27 21.72 -19.31 4.39
C ILE A 27 23.02 -19.04 3.62
N ASP A 28 23.14 -19.55 2.39
CA ASP A 28 24.33 -19.32 1.57
C ASP A 28 24.42 -17.87 1.09
N ASP A 29 23.29 -17.18 0.93
CA ASP A 29 23.28 -15.72 0.68
C ASP A 29 23.79 -14.96 1.90
N PHE A 30 23.35 -15.33 3.10
CA PHE A 30 23.82 -14.73 4.35
C PHE A 30 25.33 -14.89 4.55
N ARG A 31 25.91 -16.02 4.14
CA ARG A 31 27.36 -16.23 4.15
C ARG A 31 28.12 -15.31 3.20
N ARG A 32 27.50 -14.92 2.08
CA ARG A 32 28.09 -14.02 1.07
C ARG A 32 27.92 -12.55 1.43
N TYR A 33 26.90 -12.20 2.20
CA TYR A 33 26.68 -10.82 2.64
C TYR A 33 27.74 -10.36 3.64
N SER A 34 28.05 -9.05 3.61
CA SER A 34 28.82 -8.43 4.69
C SER A 34 28.00 -8.41 6.00
N PRO A 35 28.65 -8.26 7.17
CA PRO A 35 27.94 -8.07 8.43
C PRO A 35 26.86 -6.97 8.39
N GLU A 36 27.16 -5.85 7.74
CA GLU A 36 26.26 -4.70 7.59
C GLU A 36 25.06 -5.04 6.71
N GLN A 37 25.28 -5.74 5.59
CA GLN A 37 24.22 -6.17 4.68
C GLN A 37 23.26 -7.15 5.36
N ARG A 38 23.78 -8.10 6.16
CA ARG A 38 22.94 -9.00 6.97
C ARG A 38 22.13 -8.24 7.99
N ALA A 39 22.76 -7.32 8.73
CA ALA A 39 22.09 -6.50 9.73
C ALA A 39 20.97 -5.67 9.12
N GLN A 40 21.20 -5.06 7.97
CA GLN A 40 20.17 -4.34 7.23
C GLN A 40 19.00 -5.26 6.85
N LEU A 41 19.27 -6.40 6.22
CA LEU A 41 18.22 -7.33 5.76
C LEU A 41 17.35 -7.86 6.91
N VAL A 42 17.96 -8.22 8.05
CA VAL A 42 17.23 -8.66 9.24
C VAL A 42 16.38 -7.52 9.80
N CYS A 43 16.97 -6.33 9.97
CA CYS A 43 16.27 -5.20 10.58
C CYS A 43 15.16 -4.60 9.70
N GLU A 44 15.24 -4.71 8.37
CA GLU A 44 14.15 -4.37 7.45
C GLU A 44 12.93 -5.30 7.58
N ARG A 45 13.12 -6.48 8.15
CA ARG A 45 12.05 -7.47 8.40
C ARG A 45 11.59 -7.51 9.84
N ASP A 46 12.29 -6.83 10.74
CA ASP A 46 11.92 -6.75 12.15
C ASP A 46 10.48 -6.20 12.31
N THR A 47 9.68 -6.92 13.09
CA THR A 47 8.25 -6.63 13.22
C THR A 47 7.98 -5.36 14.01
N ALA A 48 8.84 -4.99 14.96
CA ALA A 48 8.70 -3.78 15.74
C ALA A 48 9.02 -2.54 14.88
N ILE A 49 10.07 -2.62 14.06
CA ILE A 49 10.44 -1.56 13.11
C ILE A 49 9.32 -1.38 12.08
N ARG A 50 8.84 -2.47 11.46
CA ARG A 50 7.72 -2.41 10.50
C ARG A 50 6.44 -1.86 11.11
N ALA A 51 6.13 -2.22 12.36
CA ALA A 51 4.97 -1.68 13.05
C ALA A 51 5.08 -0.16 13.22
N GLN A 52 6.27 0.36 13.50
CA GLN A 52 6.49 1.81 13.58
C GLN A 52 6.42 2.48 12.21
N ASP A 53 6.99 1.88 11.17
CA ASP A 53 6.90 2.40 9.79
C ASP A 53 5.43 2.53 9.35
N MET A 54 4.60 1.54 9.64
CA MET A 54 3.15 1.57 9.34
C MET A 54 2.43 2.70 10.11
N ARG A 55 2.76 2.91 11.39
CA ARG A 55 2.18 4.00 12.19
C ARG A 55 2.63 5.37 11.68
N LEU A 56 3.91 5.52 11.35
CA LEU A 56 4.45 6.75 10.76
C LEU A 56 3.76 7.09 9.44
N ALA A 57 3.60 6.10 8.55
CA ALA A 57 2.88 6.27 7.31
C ALA A 57 1.43 6.76 7.54
N GLU A 58 0.74 6.19 8.54
CA GLU A 58 -0.60 6.61 8.91
C GLU A 58 -0.63 8.05 9.45
N TRP A 59 0.31 8.43 10.32
CA TRP A 59 0.38 9.81 10.82
C TRP A 59 0.67 10.83 9.72
N HIS A 60 1.59 10.51 8.81
CA HIS A 60 1.85 11.36 7.64
C HIS A 60 0.61 11.49 6.74
N ARG A 61 -0.11 10.39 6.52
CA ARG A 61 -1.36 10.39 5.75
C ARG A 61 -2.41 11.29 6.41
N LEU A 62 -2.65 11.13 7.71
CA LEU A 62 -3.60 11.94 8.47
C LEU A 62 -3.21 13.41 8.47
N HIS A 63 -1.93 13.72 8.71
CA HIS A 63 -1.40 15.08 8.65
C HIS A 63 -1.65 15.72 7.28
N ALA A 64 -1.32 15.03 6.18
CA ALA A 64 -1.54 15.55 4.83
C ALA A 64 -3.04 15.75 4.53
N GLN A 65 -3.91 14.84 4.96
CA GLN A 65 -5.35 14.95 4.76
C GLN A 65 -5.98 16.12 5.51
N THR A 66 -5.55 16.33 6.76
CA THR A 66 -5.99 17.46 7.59
C THR A 66 -5.46 18.78 7.04
N GLN A 67 -4.20 18.84 6.60
CA GLN A 67 -3.66 20.05 5.96
C GLN A 67 -4.46 20.41 4.71
N ALA A 68 -4.70 19.45 3.83
CA ALA A 68 -5.53 19.66 2.65
C ALA A 68 -6.98 20.08 3.01
N ALA A 69 -7.47 19.74 4.19
CA ALA A 69 -8.80 20.16 4.68
C ALA A 69 -8.85 21.61 5.10
N LEU A 70 -7.81 22.06 5.80
CA LEU A 70 -7.64 23.45 6.14
C LEU A 70 -7.44 24.31 4.89
N ASP A 71 -6.63 23.86 3.93
CA ASP A 71 -6.35 24.61 2.70
C ASP A 71 -7.62 24.83 1.85
N ARG A 72 -8.49 23.81 1.76
CA ARG A 72 -9.76 23.90 1.02
C ARG A 72 -10.92 24.52 1.84
N GLY A 73 -10.82 24.56 3.16
CA GLY A 73 -11.82 25.14 4.06
C GLY A 73 -13.03 24.25 4.41
N TYR A 74 -13.02 22.97 4.05
CA TYR A 74 -14.11 22.01 4.35
C TYR A 74 -13.61 20.57 4.50
N LEU A 75 -14.34 19.72 5.20
CA LEU A 75 -14.12 18.26 5.21
C LEU A 75 -14.84 17.60 4.03
N VAL A 76 -14.30 16.49 3.51
CA VAL A 76 -14.99 15.68 2.50
C VAL A 76 -15.40 14.36 3.13
N HIS A 77 -16.70 14.12 3.17
CA HIS A 77 -17.25 12.83 3.56
C HIS A 77 -17.60 12.03 2.30
N ARG A 78 -16.91 10.90 2.10
CA ARG A 78 -17.15 10.00 0.96
C ARG A 78 -18.04 8.85 1.38
N GLN A 79 -19.21 8.72 0.75
CA GLN A 79 -20.10 7.59 0.93
C GLN A 79 -20.13 6.75 -0.36
N CYS A 80 -19.83 5.45 -0.25
CA CYS A 80 -19.89 4.53 -1.37
C CYS A 80 -21.01 3.51 -1.19
N ARG A 81 -21.80 3.27 -2.25
CA ARG A 81 -22.83 2.22 -2.29
C ARG A 81 -22.63 1.32 -3.50
N ARG A 82 -22.96 0.04 -3.34
CA ARG A 82 -23.06 -0.89 -4.47
C ARG A 82 -24.31 -0.55 -5.26
N VAL A 83 -24.15 -0.30 -6.55
CA VAL A 83 -25.27 -0.09 -7.47
C VAL A 83 -25.31 -1.24 -8.48
N ALA A 84 -26.52 -1.75 -8.73
CA ALA A 84 -26.73 -2.74 -9.77
C ALA A 84 -26.32 -2.14 -11.12
N THR A 85 -25.64 -2.92 -11.93
CA THR A 85 -25.37 -2.59 -13.32
C THR A 85 -26.47 -3.14 -14.20
N ALA A 86 -26.73 -2.50 -15.34
CA ALA A 86 -27.75 -2.93 -16.28
C ALA A 86 -27.56 -4.39 -16.65
N THR A 87 -28.67 -5.13 -16.72
CA THR A 87 -28.71 -6.49 -17.25
C THR A 87 -28.64 -6.42 -18.77
N THR A 88 -27.89 -7.33 -19.38
CA THR A 88 -27.84 -7.47 -20.84
C THR A 88 -28.37 -8.83 -21.23
N GLU A 89 -29.34 -8.84 -22.14
CA GLU A 89 -29.80 -10.07 -22.76
C GLU A 89 -28.83 -10.48 -23.86
N VAL A 90 -28.24 -11.67 -23.73
CA VAL A 90 -27.34 -12.24 -24.73
C VAL A 90 -28.04 -13.44 -25.34
N CYS A 91 -28.32 -13.36 -26.63
CA CYS A 91 -28.93 -14.45 -27.39
C CYS A 91 -27.90 -15.15 -28.26
N GLU A 92 -27.87 -16.47 -28.20
CA GLU A 92 -27.05 -17.32 -29.07
C GLU A 92 -27.96 -18.31 -29.81
N THR A 93 -27.63 -18.57 -31.08
CA THR A 93 -28.35 -19.57 -31.89
C THR A 93 -27.66 -20.92 -31.69
N GLN A 94 -28.40 -21.88 -31.15
CA GLN A 94 -27.95 -23.26 -30.97
C GLN A 94 -28.79 -24.17 -31.87
N GLY A 95 -28.22 -24.56 -33.02
CA GLY A 95 -28.96 -25.31 -34.06
C GLY A 95 -30.08 -24.47 -34.68
N ASN A 96 -31.33 -24.95 -34.62
CA ASN A 96 -32.52 -24.23 -35.10
C ASN A 96 -33.29 -23.48 -34.00
N ARG A 97 -32.69 -23.32 -32.81
CA ARG A 97 -33.32 -22.63 -31.67
C ARG A 97 -32.46 -21.44 -31.23
N ARG A 98 -33.11 -20.29 -31.04
CA ARG A 98 -32.50 -19.13 -30.40
C ARG A 98 -32.69 -19.24 -28.89
N VAL A 99 -31.60 -19.21 -28.15
CA VAL A 99 -31.61 -19.25 -26.68
C VAL A 99 -31.07 -17.92 -26.18
N CYS A 100 -31.88 -17.20 -25.42
CA CYS A 100 -31.51 -15.93 -24.81
C CYS A 100 -31.30 -16.12 -23.30
N GLN A 101 -30.22 -15.55 -22.78
CA GLN A 101 -29.92 -15.53 -21.36
C GLN A 101 -29.72 -14.09 -20.90
N THR A 102 -30.37 -13.73 -19.81
CA THR A 102 -30.11 -12.47 -19.12
C THR A 102 -28.80 -12.62 -18.35
N LYS A 103 -27.80 -11.82 -18.70
CA LYS A 103 -26.58 -11.68 -17.92
C LYS A 103 -26.71 -10.46 -17.01
N GLU A 104 -26.67 -10.71 -15.71
CA GLU A 104 -26.51 -9.62 -14.75
C GLU A 104 -25.08 -9.06 -14.88
N GLY A 105 -24.97 -7.74 -14.96
CA GLY A 105 -23.67 -7.10 -14.87
C GLY A 105 -23.13 -7.20 -13.44
N GLU A 106 -21.80 -7.17 -13.30
CA GLU A 106 -21.17 -7.10 -11.98
C GLU A 106 -21.48 -5.77 -11.28
N PRO A 107 -21.98 -5.80 -10.03
CA PRO A 107 -22.29 -4.59 -9.27
C PRO A 107 -21.07 -3.67 -9.18
N ARG A 108 -21.28 -2.38 -9.44
CA ARG A 108 -20.22 -1.36 -9.33
C ARG A 108 -20.40 -0.53 -8.07
N TRP A 109 -19.31 0.00 -7.54
CA TRP A 109 -19.36 1.00 -6.47
C TRP A 109 -19.63 2.37 -7.09
N ALA A 110 -20.63 3.08 -6.56
CA ALA A 110 -20.85 4.49 -6.81
C ALA A 110 -20.56 5.24 -5.52
N CYS A 111 -19.66 6.22 -5.58
CA CYS A 111 -19.28 7.04 -4.43
C CYS A 111 -19.73 8.48 -4.64
N GLU A 112 -20.17 9.11 -3.56
CA GLU A 112 -20.56 10.52 -3.50
C GLU A 112 -19.70 11.21 -2.45
N ASP A 113 -19.16 12.37 -2.82
CA ASP A 113 -18.32 13.21 -1.96
C ASP A 113 -19.13 14.42 -1.52
N THR A 114 -19.42 14.49 -0.22
CA THR A 114 -20.20 15.59 0.37
C THR A 114 -19.27 16.52 1.15
N PRO A 115 -19.21 17.82 0.83
CA PRO A 115 -18.50 18.78 1.65
C PRO A 115 -19.22 18.98 2.98
N VAL A 116 -18.46 18.99 4.07
CA VAL A 116 -18.95 19.15 5.44
C VAL A 116 -18.21 20.32 6.10
N PRO A 117 -18.88 21.13 6.94
CA PRO A 117 -18.22 22.20 7.67
C PRO A 117 -16.98 21.74 8.43
N LEU A 118 -15.97 22.61 8.46
CA LEU A 118 -14.69 22.38 9.11
C LEU A 118 -14.59 23.23 10.37
N ASP A 119 -14.24 22.61 11.50
CA ASP A 119 -13.75 23.36 12.66
C ASP A 119 -12.24 23.57 12.52
N ALA A 120 -11.84 24.77 12.09
CA ALA A 120 -10.43 25.08 11.84
C ALA A 120 -9.56 25.04 13.12
N ALA A 121 -10.13 25.30 14.31
CA ALA A 121 -9.37 25.24 15.55
C ALA A 121 -9.09 23.77 15.93
N LEU A 122 -10.10 22.91 15.81
CA LEU A 122 -9.95 21.47 16.04
C LEU A 122 -8.99 20.82 15.04
N GLU A 123 -9.08 21.15 13.76
CA GLU A 123 -8.18 20.54 12.77
C GLU A 123 -6.72 21.01 12.91
N ARG A 124 -6.49 22.25 13.34
CA ARG A 124 -5.13 22.71 13.68
C ARG A 124 -4.56 22.00 14.90
N SER A 125 -5.38 21.72 15.92
CA SER A 125 -4.90 20.95 17.09
C SER A 125 -4.56 19.51 16.72
N LYS A 126 -5.33 18.89 15.81
CA LYS A 126 -4.98 17.58 15.23
C LYS A 126 -3.65 17.60 14.49
N LEU A 127 -3.37 18.62 13.67
CA LEU A 127 -2.06 18.74 12.99
C LEU A 127 -0.89 18.77 13.98
N ALA A 128 -1.00 19.57 15.04
CA ALA A 128 0.03 19.62 16.08
C ALA A 128 0.25 18.24 16.72
N ALA A 129 -0.83 17.55 17.09
CA ALA A 129 -0.74 16.20 17.66
C ALA A 129 -0.12 15.18 16.68
N TYR A 130 -0.48 15.23 15.39
CA TYR A 130 0.13 14.36 14.38
C TYR A 130 1.62 14.67 14.18
N ALA A 131 2.01 15.94 14.17
CA ALA A 131 3.41 16.35 14.06
C ALA A 131 4.25 15.84 15.25
N GLU A 132 3.73 15.98 16.48
CA GLU A 132 4.38 15.42 17.68
C GLU A 132 4.51 13.88 17.61
N ASN A 133 3.46 13.20 17.15
CA ASN A 133 3.46 11.75 16.98
C ASN A 133 4.46 11.29 15.90
N ILE A 134 4.63 12.05 14.82
CA ILE A 134 5.64 11.78 13.79
C ILE A 134 7.04 11.87 14.41
N VAL A 135 7.36 12.97 15.09
CA VAL A 135 8.69 13.15 15.71
C VAL A 135 8.99 12.03 16.70
N ARG A 136 8.04 11.71 17.59
CA ARG A 136 8.20 10.64 18.57
C ARG A 136 8.33 9.27 17.89
N GLY A 137 7.48 8.97 16.93
CA GLY A 137 7.50 7.71 16.18
C GLY A 137 8.81 7.51 15.42
N THR A 138 9.38 8.56 14.83
CA THR A 138 10.68 8.52 14.14
C THR A 138 11.79 8.18 15.14
N GLN A 139 11.82 8.83 16.30
CA GLN A 139 12.81 8.53 17.34
C GLN A 139 12.70 7.08 17.84
N GLU A 140 11.49 6.59 18.10
CA GLU A 140 11.25 5.21 18.52
C GLU A 140 11.71 4.21 17.45
N ARG A 141 11.40 4.47 16.18
CA ARG A 141 11.81 3.67 15.03
C ARG A 141 13.32 3.63 14.89
N ASP A 142 13.99 4.77 15.00
CA ASP A 142 15.44 4.86 14.86
C ASP A 142 16.17 4.17 16.00
N GLN A 143 15.68 4.29 17.23
CA GLN A 143 16.21 3.54 18.36
C GLN A 143 16.02 2.03 18.19
N ALA A 144 14.86 1.58 17.69
CA ALA A 144 14.62 0.18 17.40
C ALA A 144 15.57 -0.34 16.31
N TRP A 145 15.76 0.45 15.24
CA TRP A 145 16.70 0.15 14.18
C TRP A 145 18.13 0.04 14.69
N GLN A 146 18.62 1.03 15.45
CA GLN A 146 19.98 1.01 16.00
C GLN A 146 20.22 -0.21 16.91
N ARG A 147 19.26 -0.54 17.78
CA ARG A 147 19.35 -1.74 18.63
C ARG A 147 19.39 -3.03 17.82
N CYS A 148 18.51 -3.16 16.83
CA CYS A 148 18.52 -4.32 15.94
C CYS A 148 19.84 -4.42 15.17
N PHE A 149 20.27 -3.32 14.55
CA PHE A 149 21.45 -3.28 13.68
C PHE A 149 22.71 -3.64 14.46
N ALA A 150 22.95 -3.00 15.61
CA ALA A 150 24.08 -3.32 16.46
C ALA A 150 24.04 -4.77 16.97
N GLY A 151 22.85 -5.27 17.30
CA GLY A 151 22.65 -6.64 17.77
C GLY A 151 22.89 -7.71 16.71
N VAL A 152 22.61 -7.42 15.43
CA VAL A 152 22.82 -8.36 14.31
C VAL A 152 24.22 -8.23 13.73
N LEU A 153 24.83 -7.04 13.74
CA LEU A 153 26.15 -6.78 13.18
C LEU A 153 27.23 -7.69 13.79
N ALA A 154 27.10 -8.01 15.08
CA ALA A 154 28.03 -8.89 15.80
C ALA A 154 27.78 -10.39 15.58
N LEU A 155 26.76 -10.78 14.81
CA LEU A 155 26.38 -12.18 14.60
C LEU A 155 27.11 -12.83 13.42
N SER A 156 27.32 -14.14 13.55
CA SER A 156 27.70 -14.98 12.41
C SER A 156 26.57 -15.00 11.36
N PRO A 157 26.88 -15.38 10.10
CA PRO A 157 25.87 -15.56 9.06
C PRO A 157 24.71 -16.46 9.50
N GLU A 158 25.00 -17.61 10.12
CA GLU A 158 24.01 -18.58 10.59
C GLU A 158 23.11 -17.99 11.69
N ALA A 159 23.71 -17.30 12.65
CA ALA A 159 22.96 -16.68 13.75
C ALA A 159 22.09 -15.51 13.24
N ALA A 160 22.58 -14.71 12.29
CA ALA A 160 21.79 -13.66 11.66
C ALA A 160 20.63 -14.23 10.82
N PHE A 161 20.88 -15.30 10.06
CA PHE A 161 19.84 -15.96 9.25
C PHE A 161 18.71 -16.54 10.12
N SER A 162 19.03 -17.04 11.32
CA SER A 162 18.01 -17.52 12.27
C SER A 162 17.05 -16.44 12.77
N ARG A 163 17.39 -15.15 12.57
CA ARG A 163 16.58 -13.98 12.98
C ARG A 163 15.88 -13.28 11.80
N PHE A 164 16.07 -13.76 10.57
CA PHE A 164 15.54 -13.19 9.32
C PHE A 164 14.17 -13.76 8.92
#